data_AF-A0A242MKW3-F1
#
_entry.id   AF-A0A242MKW3-F1
#
_cell.length_a   1.000
_cell.length_b   1.000
_cell.length_c   1.000
_cell.angle_alpha   90.00
_cell.angle_beta   90.00
_cell.angle_gamma   90.00
#
_symmetry.space_group_name_H-M   'P 1'
#
loop_
_entity.id
_entity.type
_entity.pdbx_description
1 polymer ?
#
loop_
_entity_poly.entity_id
_entity_poly.type
_entity_poly.pdbx_seq_one_letter_code
_entity_poly.pdbx_strand_id
1 'polypeptide(L)'
;MSNPLAITLPTSRLSPVLPTVPVDLFATRHAARSCSRWFHPLRAAMAVLACAGFVQAATAQTPRPINPGTSVTESPLDDARATGANAASPADADADANGFGARQKALDTRSEENNYRYAVKQHDCYNDFFVNHCLNAARAAKRDVSQEIRKQQLALDDEQRLQHAQQRDQQTALKRAQYEADAPQRATTEKASAESFAEKQRQNALSEAQRTAEAPQRAQNQAAYDRKQADYQKKLDDAAARGAQDARDRDAKAERYEAKQRDAAEHQAEVQARQKEAAVKQQQRAQQEAADRAHQEQLKQQQQQQSK
;
A
#
# COMPACT_ATOMS: atom_id res chain seq x y z
N MET A 1 60.76 46.22 -42.77
CA MET A 1 59.66 45.23 -42.84
C MET A 1 59.64 44.45 -41.53
N SER A 2 58.71 44.78 -40.63
CA SER A 2 58.14 43.91 -39.58
C SER A 2 57.27 44.78 -38.68
N ASN A 3 55.95 44.61 -38.79
CA ASN A 3 54.93 45.28 -37.97
C ASN A 3 54.65 44.45 -36.71
N PRO A 4 54.50 45.05 -35.53
CA PRO A 4 53.83 44.41 -34.40
C PRO A 4 52.32 44.71 -34.43
N LEU A 5 51.50 43.68 -34.56
CA LEU A 5 50.05 43.76 -34.41
C LEU A 5 49.68 43.78 -32.93
N ALA A 6 49.09 44.90 -32.49
CA ALA A 6 48.44 45.03 -31.20
C ALA A 6 47.06 44.34 -31.24
N ILE A 7 46.83 43.42 -30.31
CA ILE A 7 45.52 42.79 -30.09
C ILE A 7 44.91 43.44 -28.86
N THR A 8 43.87 44.24 -29.08
CA THR A 8 43.03 44.85 -28.03
C THR A 8 41.85 43.93 -27.73
N LEU A 9 41.66 43.61 -26.44
CA LEU A 9 40.53 42.83 -25.92
C LEU A 9 39.30 43.73 -25.74
N PRO A 10 38.09 43.32 -26.13
CA PRO A 10 36.87 44.05 -25.81
C PRO A 10 36.38 43.69 -24.40
N THR A 11 36.15 44.74 -23.61
CA THR A 11 35.51 44.69 -22.30
C THR A 11 34.00 44.58 -22.50
N SER A 12 33.40 43.43 -22.24
CA SER A 12 31.94 43.28 -22.19
C SER A 12 31.50 43.05 -20.74
N ARG A 13 30.99 44.11 -20.12
CA ARG A 13 30.25 44.05 -18.85
C ARG A 13 28.86 43.46 -19.12
N LEU A 14 28.62 42.24 -18.65
CA LEU A 14 27.27 41.71 -18.46
C LEU A 14 26.81 42.04 -17.03
N SER A 15 25.70 42.77 -16.94
CA SER A 15 24.90 42.95 -15.72
C SER A 15 24.00 41.72 -15.50
N PRO A 16 23.91 41.17 -14.28
CA PRO A 16 22.81 40.26 -13.94
C PRO A 16 21.61 41.04 -13.42
N VAL A 17 20.49 40.95 -14.15
CA VAL A 17 19.15 41.32 -13.68
C VAL A 17 18.64 40.19 -12.79
N LEU A 18 18.37 40.49 -11.52
CA LEU A 18 17.68 39.61 -10.58
C LEU A 18 16.16 39.67 -10.85
N PRO A 19 15.44 38.53 -10.96
CA PRO A 19 13.99 38.54 -10.88
C PRO A 19 13.53 38.55 -9.41
N THR A 20 12.73 39.56 -9.08
CA THR A 20 11.93 39.66 -7.86
C THR A 20 10.81 38.62 -7.89
N VAL A 21 10.76 37.76 -6.88
CA VAL A 21 9.65 36.83 -6.60
C VAL A 21 8.59 37.55 -5.75
N PRO A 22 7.29 37.50 -6.10
CA PRO A 22 6.23 38.00 -5.24
C PRO A 22 5.94 37.03 -4.08
N VAL A 23 5.75 37.61 -2.90
CA VAL A 23 5.32 36.94 -1.67
C VAL A 23 3.80 36.81 -1.73
N ASP A 24 3.31 35.61 -2.04
CA ASP A 24 1.88 35.31 -1.96
C ASP A 24 1.45 34.98 -0.53
N LEU A 25 0.38 35.64 -0.14
CA LEU A 25 -0.31 35.60 1.13
C LEU A 25 -0.71 34.17 1.54
N PHE A 26 -0.35 33.81 2.76
CA PHE A 26 -0.91 32.67 3.49
C PHE A 26 -2.41 32.87 3.70
N ALA A 27 -3.23 32.27 2.82
CA ALA A 27 -4.66 32.14 3.00
C ALA A 27 -4.95 30.98 3.98
N THR A 28 -5.50 31.37 5.12
CA THR A 28 -6.15 30.54 6.14
C THR A 28 -7.11 29.51 5.55
N ARG A 29 -6.83 28.21 5.76
CA ARG A 29 -7.82 27.12 5.61
C ARG A 29 -8.26 26.66 7.00
N HIS A 30 -9.50 27.02 7.35
CA HIS A 30 -10.24 26.39 8.44
C HIS A 30 -10.59 24.94 8.06
N ALA A 31 -10.12 23.98 8.85
CA ALA A 31 -10.59 22.60 8.85
C ALA A 31 -11.24 22.33 10.21
N ALA A 32 -12.55 22.57 10.31
CA ALA A 32 -13.35 22.15 11.46
C ALA A 32 -13.89 20.74 11.20
N ARG A 33 -13.46 19.82 12.06
CA ARG A 33 -13.83 18.42 12.10
C ARG A 33 -15.31 18.25 12.43
N SER A 34 -16.01 17.47 11.60
CA SER A 34 -17.31 16.89 11.90
C SER A 34 -17.16 15.71 12.85
N CYS A 35 -17.76 15.80 14.03
CA CYS A 35 -17.95 14.67 14.96
C CYS A 35 -19.16 14.94 15.85
N SER A 36 -20.28 14.27 15.57
CA SER A 36 -21.15 13.75 16.64
C SER A 36 -22.21 12.84 16.03
N ARG A 37 -22.01 11.55 16.29
CA ARG A 37 -22.80 10.39 15.91
C ARG A 37 -23.72 10.08 17.10
N TRP A 38 -25.03 10.09 16.91
CA TRP A 38 -26.03 9.59 17.86
C TRP A 38 -26.99 8.64 17.12
N PHE A 39 -27.47 7.64 17.87
CA PHE A 39 -28.52 6.64 17.59
C PHE A 39 -28.14 5.27 16.97
N HIS A 40 -28.27 4.24 17.83
CA HIS A 40 -28.60 2.82 17.55
C HIS A 40 -30.11 2.67 17.20
N PRO A 41 -30.74 1.50 16.90
CA PRO A 41 -30.32 0.09 17.09
C PRO A 41 -30.80 -0.98 16.04
N LEU A 42 -30.41 -2.25 16.32
CA LEU A 42 -31.06 -3.54 16.01
C LEU A 42 -31.40 -3.95 14.56
N ARG A 43 -30.80 -5.08 14.10
CA ARG A 43 -31.55 -6.29 13.71
C ARG A 43 -30.64 -7.51 13.49
N ALA A 44 -31.09 -8.64 14.04
CA ALA A 44 -30.57 -9.98 13.84
C ALA A 44 -31.09 -10.61 12.54
N ALA A 45 -30.28 -11.46 11.90
CA ALA A 45 -30.76 -12.65 11.16
C ALA A 45 -29.56 -13.56 10.81
N MET A 46 -29.68 -14.83 11.20
CA MET A 46 -28.86 -15.95 10.76
C MET A 46 -29.18 -16.35 9.31
N ALA A 47 -28.17 -16.85 8.56
CA ALA A 47 -28.35 -17.94 7.59
C ALA A 47 -27.00 -18.52 7.14
N VAL A 48 -26.91 -19.85 7.22
CA VAL A 48 -25.83 -20.74 6.78
C VAL A 48 -26.15 -21.26 5.37
N LEU A 49 -25.19 -21.34 4.43
CA LEU A 49 -24.89 -22.55 3.61
C LEU A 49 -23.74 -22.31 2.59
N ALA A 50 -22.97 -23.37 2.33
CA ALA A 50 -21.76 -23.46 1.51
C ALA A 50 -22.02 -23.80 0.02
N CYS A 51 -21.07 -23.43 -0.88
CA CYS A 51 -20.29 -24.36 -1.74
C CYS A 51 -19.43 -23.65 -2.82
N ALA A 52 -18.13 -24.01 -2.80
CA ALA A 52 -17.08 -24.08 -3.82
C ALA A 52 -17.19 -23.42 -5.22
N GLY A 53 -16.10 -22.74 -5.62
CA GLY A 53 -15.73 -22.46 -7.02
C GLY A 53 -14.43 -21.63 -7.15
N PHE A 54 -13.37 -22.28 -7.62
CA PHE A 54 -11.97 -21.82 -7.80
C PHE A 54 -11.79 -20.78 -8.94
N VAL A 55 -11.03 -19.69 -8.74
CA VAL A 55 -10.11 -19.09 -9.76
C VAL A 55 -8.97 -18.32 -9.03
N GLN A 56 -7.74 -18.51 -9.51
CA GLN A 56 -6.47 -17.99 -8.99
C GLN A 56 -6.13 -16.55 -9.40
N ALA A 57 -5.17 -16.00 -8.63
CA ALA A 57 -4.14 -15.00 -9.01
C ALA A 57 -4.36 -13.54 -8.59
N ALA A 58 -3.82 -13.20 -7.41
CA ALA A 58 -3.04 -11.98 -7.18
C ALA A 58 -2.17 -12.18 -5.93
N THR A 59 -0.85 -12.33 -6.11
CA THR A 59 0.11 -12.39 -5.00
C THR A 59 0.31 -10.99 -4.43
N ALA A 60 -0.62 -10.57 -3.59
CA ALA A 60 -0.43 -9.44 -2.70
C ALA A 60 0.54 -9.85 -1.59
N GLN A 61 1.67 -9.14 -1.50
CA GLN A 61 2.66 -9.31 -0.45
C GLN A 61 2.00 -8.99 0.90
N THR A 62 1.90 -10.00 1.76
CA THR A 62 1.47 -9.82 3.14
C THR A 62 2.54 -9.05 3.92
N PRO A 63 2.17 -8.01 4.69
CA PRO A 63 3.10 -7.39 5.63
C PRO A 63 3.45 -8.40 6.72
N ARG A 64 4.75 -8.55 6.97
CA ARG A 64 5.31 -9.43 8.02
C ARG A 64 4.73 -9.03 9.39
N PRO A 65 4.47 -9.99 10.30
CA PRO A 65 4.12 -9.66 11.67
C PRO A 65 5.30 -8.95 12.34
N ILE A 66 4.99 -7.78 12.90
CA ILE A 66 5.91 -7.02 13.75
C ILE A 66 6.13 -7.85 15.02
N ASN A 67 7.39 -8.18 15.31
CA ASN A 67 7.80 -8.81 16.56
C ASN A 67 7.35 -7.93 17.75
N PRO A 68 6.75 -8.49 18.83
CA PRO A 68 6.40 -7.75 20.05
C PRO A 68 7.64 -7.50 20.94
N GLY A 69 8.77 -7.13 20.32
CA GLY A 69 10.06 -6.90 21.00
C GLY A 69 10.61 -5.49 20.83
N THR A 70 9.95 -4.63 20.04
CA THR A 70 10.29 -3.19 19.99
C THR A 70 9.30 -2.43 20.83
N SER A 71 9.35 -2.65 22.14
CA SER A 71 8.84 -1.69 23.11
C SER A 71 9.68 -0.42 22.98
N VAL A 72 9.13 0.60 22.33
CA VAL A 72 9.56 1.97 22.57
C VAL A 72 9.22 2.23 24.03
N THR A 73 10.24 2.25 24.88
CA THR A 73 10.11 2.68 26.26
C THR A 73 9.78 4.17 26.22
N GLU A 74 8.51 4.52 26.37
CA GLU A 74 8.13 5.86 26.78
C GLU A 74 8.83 6.13 28.11
N SER A 75 9.82 7.02 28.08
CA SER A 75 10.43 7.54 29.30
C SER A 75 9.39 8.42 29.99
N PRO A 76 8.98 8.12 31.24
CA PRO A 76 8.19 9.05 32.01
C PRO A 76 9.02 10.31 32.26
N LEU A 77 8.55 11.43 31.71
CA LEU A 77 8.88 12.76 32.18
C LEU A 77 8.24 12.90 33.56
N ASP A 78 8.96 12.53 34.62
CA ASP A 78 8.83 13.06 36.00
C ASP A 78 9.66 12.17 36.94
N ASP A 79 10.96 12.45 37.04
CA ASP A 79 11.75 12.32 38.28
C ASP A 79 13.19 12.81 38.02
N ALA A 80 13.31 14.11 37.79
CA ALA A 80 14.60 14.79 37.74
C ALA A 80 14.97 15.29 39.16
N ARG A 81 15.46 14.40 40.05
CA ARG A 81 16.48 14.76 41.04
C ARG A 81 17.15 13.55 41.70
N ALA A 82 18.48 13.61 41.71
CA ALA A 82 19.44 12.85 42.53
C ALA A 82 19.84 11.45 42.04
N THR A 83 20.89 11.38 41.22
CA THR A 83 22.25 10.98 41.63
C THR A 83 23.14 10.96 40.38
N GLY A 84 24.29 11.63 40.45
CA GLY A 84 25.23 11.70 39.33
C GLY A 84 26.00 10.39 39.17
N ALA A 85 25.75 9.70 38.08
CA ALA A 85 26.68 8.73 37.51
C ALA A 85 26.79 9.01 36.01
N ASN A 86 27.92 9.59 35.60
CA ASN A 86 28.27 9.74 34.20
C ASN A 86 28.28 8.36 33.55
N ALA A 87 27.36 8.10 32.63
CA ALA A 87 27.52 7.02 31.67
C ALA A 87 28.64 7.45 30.70
N ALA A 88 29.85 6.99 30.97
CA ALA A 88 31.03 7.26 30.15
C ALA A 88 30.77 6.78 28.71
N SER A 89 30.82 7.72 27.77
CA SER A 89 30.87 7.42 26.35
C SER A 89 32.24 6.78 26.03
N PRO A 90 32.39 5.99 24.96
CA PRO A 90 33.70 5.41 24.61
C PRO A 90 34.80 6.46 24.41
N ALA A 91 34.43 7.70 24.06
CA ALA A 91 35.34 8.85 24.03
C ALA A 91 35.84 9.28 25.43
N ASP A 92 35.04 9.08 26.48
CA ASP A 92 35.40 9.39 27.87
C ASP A 92 36.35 8.32 28.45
N ALA A 93 36.23 7.07 28.00
CA ALA A 93 37.10 5.97 28.41
C ALA A 93 38.55 6.14 27.93
N ASP A 94 38.77 6.64 26.69
CA ASP A 94 40.10 6.97 26.17
C ASP A 94 40.66 8.27 26.76
N ALA A 95 39.80 9.23 27.11
CA ALA A 95 40.19 10.47 27.78
C ALA A 95 40.71 10.23 29.21
N ASP A 96 40.17 9.21 29.90
CA ASP A 96 40.61 8.82 31.23
C ASP A 96 41.92 8.00 31.26
N ALA A 97 42.32 7.36 30.16
CA ALA A 97 43.59 6.62 30.09
C ALA A 97 44.82 7.52 30.32
N ASN A 98 44.74 8.78 29.87
CA ASN A 98 45.76 9.79 30.08
C ASN A 98 45.47 10.71 31.29
N GLY A 99 44.39 10.41 32.04
CA GLY A 99 43.96 11.16 33.21
C GLY A 99 43.47 12.57 32.91
N PHE A 100 43.05 12.87 31.67
CA PHE A 100 42.57 14.22 31.31
C PHE A 100 41.28 14.58 32.04
N GLY A 101 40.33 13.65 32.16
CA GLY A 101 39.07 13.84 32.88
C GLY A 101 39.30 14.17 34.36
N ALA A 102 40.20 13.43 35.01
CA ALA A 102 40.58 13.68 36.40
C ALA A 102 41.23 15.06 36.61
N ARG A 103 42.15 15.47 35.71
CA ARG A 103 42.78 16.80 35.77
C ARG A 103 41.77 17.92 35.53
N GLN A 104 40.85 17.76 34.59
CA GLN A 104 39.78 18.71 34.33
C GLN A 104 38.87 18.88 35.56
N LYS A 105 38.44 17.78 36.17
CA LYS A 105 37.61 17.80 37.37
C LYS A 105 38.29 18.51 38.55
N ALA A 106 39.61 18.36 38.70
CA ALA A 106 40.38 19.07 39.72
C ALA A 106 40.42 20.59 39.46
N LEU A 107 40.50 21.03 38.19
CA LEU A 107 40.44 22.45 37.82
C LEU A 107 39.04 23.03 38.06
N ASP A 108 37.99 22.27 37.76
CA ASP A 108 36.61 22.68 38.02
C ASP A 108 36.34 22.82 39.52
N THR A 109 36.81 21.85 40.32
CA THR A 109 36.73 21.92 41.79
C THR A 109 37.44 23.15 42.34
N ARG A 110 38.64 23.48 41.82
CA ARG A 110 39.38 24.70 42.23
C ARG A 110 38.68 25.99 41.84
N SER A 111 37.96 25.98 40.71
CA SER A 111 37.14 27.12 40.28
C SER A 111 35.95 27.31 41.22
N GLU A 112 35.26 26.24 41.58
CA GLU A 112 34.16 26.25 42.54
C GLU A 112 34.62 26.73 43.92
N GLU A 113 35.74 26.21 44.42
CA GLU A 113 36.33 26.64 45.68
C GLU A 113 36.73 28.12 45.65
N ASN A 114 37.31 28.60 44.56
CA ASN A 114 37.64 30.02 44.41
C ASN A 114 36.40 30.92 44.46
N ASN A 115 35.32 30.51 43.79
CA ASN A 115 34.05 31.23 43.83
C ASN A 115 33.42 31.22 45.23
N TYR A 116 33.45 30.07 45.92
CA TYR A 116 32.97 29.95 47.29
C TYR A 116 33.76 30.85 48.25
N ARG A 117 35.09 30.81 48.20
CA ARG A 117 35.95 31.66 49.04
C ARG A 117 35.72 33.14 48.79
N TYR A 118 35.50 33.53 47.53
CA TYR A 118 35.14 34.91 47.20
C TYR A 118 33.77 35.30 47.77
N ALA A 119 32.75 34.44 47.67
CA ALA A 119 31.41 34.71 48.22
C ALA A 119 31.42 34.86 49.75
N VAL A 120 32.15 33.99 50.45
CA VAL A 120 32.35 34.10 51.91
C VAL A 120 33.08 35.41 52.25
N LYS A 121 34.19 35.72 51.55
CA LYS A 121 34.92 36.97 51.77
C LYS A 121 34.10 38.21 51.48
N GLN A 122 33.22 38.16 50.49
CA GLN A 122 32.30 39.25 50.19
C GLN A 122 31.36 39.51 51.36
N HIS A 123 30.79 38.45 51.96
CA HIS A 123 29.94 38.58 53.15
C HIS A 123 30.73 39.12 54.37
N ASP A 124 31.95 38.61 54.58
CA ASP A 124 32.84 39.09 55.65
C ASP A 124 33.17 40.59 55.49
N CYS A 125 33.46 41.04 54.27
CA CYS A 125 33.82 42.44 53.99
C CYS A 125 32.72 43.44 54.35
N TYR A 126 31.45 43.04 54.34
CA TYR A 126 30.33 43.92 54.74
C TYR A 126 30.28 44.16 56.25
N ASN A 127 30.99 43.37 57.05
CA ASN A 127 31.12 43.56 58.51
C ASN A 127 32.35 44.40 58.89
N ASP A 128 33.17 44.82 57.91
CA ASP A 128 34.40 45.58 58.14
C ASP A 128 34.19 47.08 57.87
N PHE A 129 34.96 47.94 58.55
CA PHE A 129 34.85 49.40 58.43
C PHE A 129 35.29 49.92 57.05
N PHE A 130 36.21 49.22 56.37
CA PHE A 130 36.73 49.60 55.03
C PHE A 130 36.23 48.69 53.90
N VAL A 131 34.91 48.51 53.80
CA VAL A 131 34.23 47.62 52.83
C VAL A 131 34.79 47.74 51.40
N ASN A 132 34.97 48.96 50.88
CA ASN A 132 35.44 49.17 49.51
C ASN A 132 36.87 48.65 49.27
N HIS A 133 37.77 48.81 50.24
CA HIS A 133 39.13 48.28 50.13
C HIS A 133 39.12 46.75 50.23
N CYS A 134 38.38 46.19 51.19
CA CYS A 134 38.23 44.75 51.38
C CYS A 134 37.66 44.06 50.12
N LEU A 135 36.61 44.62 49.51
CA LEU A 135 36.02 44.06 48.28
C LEU A 135 36.99 44.09 47.10
N ASN A 136 37.80 45.15 46.96
CA ASN A 136 38.78 45.24 45.88
C ASN A 136 39.93 44.23 46.07
N ALA A 137 40.39 44.04 47.31
CA ALA A 137 41.37 43.01 47.63
C ALA A 137 40.82 41.59 47.36
N ALA A 138 39.58 41.31 47.75
CA ALA A 138 38.91 40.04 47.47
C ALA A 138 38.76 39.78 45.95
N ARG A 139 38.42 40.81 45.17
CA ARG A 139 38.36 40.72 43.70
C ARG A 139 39.73 40.51 43.06
N ALA A 140 40.80 41.11 43.60
CA ALA A 140 42.16 40.88 43.13
C ALA A 140 42.57 39.42 43.36
N ALA A 141 42.41 38.92 44.59
CA ALA A 141 42.70 37.52 44.93
C ALA A 141 41.88 36.52 44.08
N LYS A 142 40.60 36.83 43.80
CA LYS A 142 39.78 36.02 42.89
C LYS A 142 40.36 35.98 41.47
N ARG A 143 40.74 37.15 40.94
CA ARG A 143 41.30 37.27 39.60
C ARG A 143 42.61 36.50 39.47
N ASP A 144 43.51 36.59 40.44
CA ASP A 144 44.81 35.91 40.39
C ASP A 144 44.66 34.38 40.29
N VAL A 145 43.86 33.79 41.17
CA VAL A 145 43.59 32.34 41.12
C VAL A 145 42.84 31.94 39.85
N SER A 146 41.90 32.77 39.37
CA SER A 146 41.22 32.51 38.09
C SER A 146 42.19 32.50 36.91
N GLN A 147 43.20 33.37 36.91
CA GLN A 147 44.23 33.39 35.87
C GLN A 147 45.11 32.14 35.91
N GLU A 148 45.44 31.64 37.11
CA GLU A 148 46.18 30.39 37.26
C GLU A 148 45.37 29.18 36.75
N ILE A 149 44.09 29.09 37.12
CA ILE A 149 43.19 28.03 36.64
C ILE A 149 43.11 28.07 35.11
N ARG A 150 42.93 29.27 34.51
CA ARG A 150 42.89 29.42 33.05
C ARG A 150 44.18 28.99 32.36
N LYS A 151 45.35 29.30 32.92
CA LYS A 151 46.64 28.84 32.38
C LYS A 151 46.74 27.32 32.37
N GLN A 152 46.27 26.66 33.42
CA GLN A 152 46.28 25.21 33.52
C GLN A 152 45.27 24.55 32.59
N GLN A 153 44.09 25.14 32.40
CA GLN A 153 43.10 24.68 31.41
C GLN A 153 43.66 24.78 29.99
N LEU A 154 44.30 25.89 29.63
CA LEU A 154 44.91 26.05 28.30
C LEU A 154 46.00 25.01 28.03
N ALA A 155 46.84 24.73 29.03
CA ALA A 155 47.86 23.69 28.91
C ALA A 155 47.26 22.29 28.71
N LEU A 156 46.19 21.97 29.46
CA LEU A 156 45.48 20.70 29.32
C LEU A 156 44.81 20.57 27.94
N ASP A 157 44.19 21.64 27.44
CA ASP A 157 43.59 21.68 26.11
C ASP A 157 44.63 21.56 24.99
N ASP A 158 45.82 22.15 25.16
CA ASP A 158 46.93 22.01 24.22
C ASP A 158 47.41 20.56 24.14
N GLU A 159 47.57 19.88 25.28
CA GLU A 159 47.92 18.46 25.33
C GLU A 159 46.86 17.60 24.61
N GLN A 160 45.58 17.84 24.87
CA GLN A 160 44.49 17.12 24.21
C GLN A 160 44.48 17.35 22.69
N ARG A 161 44.69 18.59 22.24
CA ARG A 161 44.77 18.91 20.81
C ARG A 161 45.91 18.16 20.12
N LEU A 162 47.08 18.09 20.77
CA LEU A 162 48.23 17.35 20.25
C LEU A 162 47.96 15.84 20.18
N GLN A 163 47.36 15.26 21.22
CA GLN A 163 46.99 13.84 21.23
C GLN A 163 46.01 13.50 20.11
N HIS A 164 44.94 14.29 19.95
CA HIS A 164 43.98 14.08 18.86
C HIS A 164 44.61 14.29 17.48
N ALA A 165 45.56 15.22 17.33
CA ALA A 165 46.32 15.37 16.08
C ALA A 165 47.12 14.10 15.76
N GLN A 166 47.88 13.58 16.73
CA GLN A 166 48.64 12.35 16.57
C GLN A 166 47.76 11.14 16.25
N GLN A 167 46.62 11.00 16.92
CA GLN A 167 45.66 9.92 16.63
C GLN A 167 45.12 10.02 15.21
N ARG A 168 44.77 11.22 14.73
CA ARG A 168 44.33 11.40 13.33
C ARG A 168 45.42 11.06 12.33
N ASP A 169 46.66 11.45 12.61
CA ASP A 169 47.80 11.15 11.74
C ASP A 169 48.05 9.64 11.69
N GLN A 170 48.02 8.95 12.83
CA GLN A 170 48.13 7.49 12.92
C GLN A 170 47.00 6.80 12.16
N GLN A 171 45.74 7.19 12.39
CA GLN A 171 44.59 6.61 11.68
C GLN A 171 44.67 6.85 10.16
N THR A 172 45.12 8.03 9.75
CA THR A 172 45.31 8.36 8.33
C THR A 172 46.42 7.53 7.71
N ALA A 173 47.54 7.35 8.42
CA ALA A 173 48.63 6.48 8.00
C ALA A 173 48.19 5.02 7.86
N LEU A 174 47.41 4.51 8.82
CA LEU A 174 46.84 3.16 8.76
C LEU A 174 45.88 2.99 7.58
N LYS A 175 44.95 3.93 7.37
CA LYS A 175 44.02 3.90 6.22
C LYS A 175 44.77 3.97 4.90
N ARG A 176 45.80 4.80 4.80
CA ARG A 176 46.64 4.89 3.61
C ARG A 176 47.37 3.58 3.35
N ALA A 177 47.99 2.99 4.37
CA ALA A 177 48.67 1.70 4.25
C ALA A 177 47.71 0.58 3.83
N GLN A 178 46.49 0.54 4.37
CA GLN A 178 45.45 -0.41 3.95
C GLN A 178 45.04 -0.18 2.49
N TYR A 179 44.79 1.06 2.10
CA TYR A 179 44.41 1.39 0.72
C TYR A 179 45.49 1.02 -0.31
N GLU A 180 46.76 1.21 0.05
CA GLU A 180 47.91 0.81 -0.75
C GLU A 180 48.07 -0.73 -0.79
N ALA A 181 47.87 -1.43 0.33
CA ALA A 181 47.86 -2.89 0.38
C ALA A 181 46.72 -3.52 -0.45
N ASP A 182 45.55 -2.89 -0.46
CA ASP A 182 44.36 -3.34 -1.21
C ASP A 182 44.37 -2.89 -2.67
N ALA A 183 45.29 -2.01 -3.08
CA ALA A 183 45.39 -1.52 -4.45
C ALA A 183 45.43 -2.63 -5.53
N PRO A 184 46.26 -3.70 -5.41
CA PRO A 184 46.25 -4.79 -6.39
C PRO A 184 44.91 -5.52 -6.43
N GLN A 185 44.29 -5.81 -5.28
CA GLN A 185 42.99 -6.47 -5.20
C GLN A 185 41.89 -5.64 -5.87
N ARG A 186 41.89 -4.32 -5.64
CA ARG A 186 40.96 -3.40 -6.31
C ARG A 186 41.17 -3.37 -7.82
N ALA A 187 42.42 -3.29 -8.29
CA ALA A 187 42.72 -3.38 -9.71
C ALA A 187 42.26 -4.70 -10.33
N THR A 188 42.38 -5.84 -9.63
CA THR A 188 41.84 -7.13 -10.11
C THR A 188 40.31 -7.14 -10.15
N THR A 189 39.66 -6.56 -9.14
CA THR A 189 38.19 -6.49 -9.06
C THR A 189 37.62 -5.57 -10.13
N GLU A 190 38.27 -4.43 -10.40
CA GLU A 190 37.91 -3.50 -11.46
C GLU A 190 38.04 -4.15 -12.84
N LYS A 191 39.12 -4.90 -13.09
CA LYS A 191 39.30 -5.68 -14.33
C LYS A 191 38.22 -6.74 -14.51
N ALA A 192 37.97 -7.56 -13.49
CA ALA A 192 36.92 -8.58 -13.53
C ALA A 192 35.52 -7.96 -13.74
N SER A 193 35.27 -6.80 -13.13
CA SER A 193 34.02 -6.06 -13.32
C SER A 193 33.87 -5.55 -14.76
N ALA A 194 34.93 -4.96 -15.33
CA ALA A 194 34.95 -4.50 -16.72
C ALA A 194 34.74 -5.66 -17.71
N GLU A 195 35.40 -6.79 -17.49
CA GLU A 195 35.23 -8.00 -18.31
C GLU A 195 33.80 -8.55 -18.21
N SER A 196 33.25 -8.64 -16.99
CA SER A 196 31.87 -9.10 -16.79
C SER A 196 30.84 -8.19 -17.45
N PHE A 197 31.09 -6.88 -17.46
CA PHE A 197 30.22 -5.90 -18.11
C PHE A 197 30.29 -6.03 -19.63
N ALA A 198 31.49 -6.14 -20.20
CA ALA A 198 31.69 -6.36 -21.63
C ALA A 198 31.03 -7.69 -22.09
N GLU A 199 31.14 -8.75 -21.30
CA GLU A 199 30.50 -10.03 -21.62
C GLU A 199 28.97 -9.94 -21.58
N LYS A 200 28.41 -9.27 -20.56
CA LYS A 200 26.96 -9.02 -20.50
C LYS A 200 26.47 -8.20 -21.69
N GLN A 201 27.23 -7.21 -22.14
CA GLN A 201 26.89 -6.45 -23.34
C GLN A 201 26.84 -7.34 -24.59
N ARG A 202 27.83 -8.24 -24.75
CA ARG A 202 27.85 -9.20 -25.86
C ARG A 202 26.66 -10.17 -25.78
N GLN A 203 26.39 -10.72 -24.60
CA GLN A 203 25.26 -11.61 -24.38
C GLN A 203 23.92 -10.94 -24.67
N ASN A 204 23.75 -9.68 -24.24
CA ASN A 204 22.54 -8.91 -24.54
C ASN A 204 22.39 -8.73 -26.05
N ALA A 205 23.44 -8.32 -26.77
CA ALA A 205 23.41 -8.17 -28.22
C ALA A 205 23.07 -9.49 -28.94
N LEU A 206 23.63 -10.61 -28.49
CA LEU A 206 23.30 -11.93 -29.03
C LEU A 206 21.84 -12.32 -28.74
N SER A 207 21.36 -12.05 -27.53
CA SER A 207 19.97 -12.35 -27.15
C SER A 207 18.97 -11.48 -27.92
N GLU A 208 19.31 -10.23 -28.21
CA GLU A 208 18.50 -9.32 -29.03
C GLU A 208 18.48 -9.77 -30.48
N ALA A 209 19.63 -10.18 -31.03
CA ALA A 209 19.72 -10.76 -32.36
C ALA A 209 18.87 -12.03 -32.48
N GLN A 210 18.94 -12.94 -31.49
CA GLN A 210 18.10 -14.15 -31.43
C GLN A 210 16.62 -13.81 -31.32
N ARG A 211 16.24 -12.89 -30.42
CA ARG A 211 14.84 -12.46 -30.27
C ARG A 211 14.29 -11.85 -31.55
N THR A 212 15.11 -11.10 -32.29
CA THR A 212 14.74 -10.49 -33.56
C THR A 212 14.59 -11.54 -34.66
N ALA A 213 15.51 -12.50 -34.73
CA ALA A 213 15.43 -13.62 -35.67
C ALA A 213 14.21 -14.52 -35.43
N GLU A 214 13.83 -14.74 -34.17
CA GLU A 214 12.66 -15.53 -33.77
C GLU A 214 11.34 -14.74 -33.82
N ALA A 215 11.37 -13.40 -33.88
CA ALA A 215 10.18 -12.56 -33.91
C ALA A 215 9.14 -12.98 -34.96
N PRO A 216 9.49 -13.26 -36.24
CA PRO A 216 8.52 -13.72 -37.22
C PRO A 216 7.91 -15.08 -36.84
N GLN A 217 8.71 -16.01 -36.32
CA GLN A 217 8.21 -17.32 -35.90
C GLN A 217 7.27 -17.20 -34.69
N ARG A 218 7.58 -16.33 -33.71
CA ARG A 218 6.68 -16.03 -32.59
C ARG A 218 5.37 -15.40 -33.07
N ALA A 219 5.42 -14.48 -34.03
CA ALA A 219 4.22 -13.89 -34.62
C ALA A 219 3.35 -14.93 -35.34
N GLN A 220 3.97 -15.85 -36.10
CA GLN A 220 3.25 -16.95 -36.74
C GLN A 220 2.63 -17.92 -35.72
N ASN A 221 3.37 -18.27 -34.67
CA ASN A 221 2.87 -19.12 -33.59
C ASN A 221 1.69 -18.48 -32.85
N GLN A 222 1.77 -17.17 -32.59
CA GLN A 222 0.68 -16.41 -31.97
C GLN A 222 -0.55 -16.41 -32.88
N ALA A 223 -0.39 -16.07 -34.17
CA ALA A 223 -1.49 -16.09 -35.13
C ALA A 223 -2.14 -17.48 -35.26
N ALA A 224 -1.33 -18.55 -35.24
CA ALA A 224 -1.82 -19.92 -35.27
C ALA A 224 -2.59 -20.29 -33.98
N TYR A 225 -2.15 -19.81 -32.83
CA TYR A 225 -2.85 -20.00 -31.56
C TYR A 225 -4.18 -19.24 -31.54
N ASP A 226 -4.19 -17.96 -31.93
CA ASP A 226 -5.38 -17.13 -31.97
C ASP A 226 -6.42 -17.70 -32.93
N ARG A 227 -5.99 -18.24 -34.08
CA ARG A 227 -6.87 -18.95 -35.01
C ARG A 227 -7.51 -20.18 -34.37
N LYS A 228 -6.74 -20.99 -33.65
CA LYS A 228 -7.28 -22.17 -32.93
C LYS A 228 -8.30 -21.76 -31.86
N GLN A 229 -8.05 -20.65 -31.16
CA GLN A 229 -8.98 -20.11 -30.17
C GLN A 229 -10.28 -19.65 -30.82
N ALA A 230 -10.22 -18.91 -31.92
CA ALA A 230 -11.39 -18.49 -32.68
C ALA A 230 -12.19 -19.68 -33.22
N ASP A 231 -11.51 -20.69 -33.76
CA ASP A 231 -12.14 -21.92 -34.25
C ASP A 231 -12.82 -22.71 -33.12
N TYR A 232 -12.21 -22.74 -31.93
CA TYR A 232 -12.81 -23.38 -30.76
C TYR A 232 -14.04 -22.62 -30.27
N GLN A 233 -13.96 -21.29 -30.17
CA GLN A 233 -15.08 -20.45 -29.78
C GLN A 233 -16.26 -20.62 -30.75
N LYS A 234 -15.99 -20.60 -32.05
CA LYS A 234 -17.01 -20.83 -33.08
C LYS A 234 -17.70 -22.18 -32.91
N LYS A 235 -16.97 -23.24 -32.58
CA LYS A 235 -17.56 -24.56 -32.32
C LYS A 235 -18.49 -24.55 -31.10
N LEU A 236 -18.15 -23.79 -30.06
CA LEU A 236 -19.01 -23.64 -28.89
C LEU A 236 -20.29 -22.87 -29.24
N ASP A 237 -20.18 -21.79 -30.01
CA ASP A 237 -21.31 -20.98 -30.44
C ASP A 237 -22.23 -21.79 -31.37
N ASP A 238 -21.67 -22.53 -32.33
CA ASP A 238 -22.40 -23.42 -33.22
C ASP A 238 -23.12 -24.54 -32.43
N ALA A 239 -22.48 -25.09 -31.40
CA ALA A 239 -23.10 -26.10 -30.54
C ALA A 239 -24.23 -25.51 -29.69
N ALA A 240 -24.05 -24.30 -29.15
CA ALA A 240 -25.09 -23.59 -28.41
C ALA A 240 -26.29 -23.24 -29.29
N ALA A 241 -26.05 -22.78 -30.52
CA ALA A 241 -27.09 -22.47 -31.50
C ALA A 241 -27.90 -23.72 -31.86
N ARG A 242 -27.24 -24.86 -32.11
CA ARG A 242 -27.91 -26.14 -32.35
C ARG A 242 -28.72 -26.58 -31.14
N GLY A 243 -28.16 -26.50 -29.94
CA GLY A 243 -28.88 -26.83 -28.70
C GLY A 243 -30.13 -25.97 -28.48
N ALA A 244 -30.05 -24.67 -28.79
CA ALA A 244 -31.20 -23.76 -28.73
C ALA A 244 -32.26 -24.09 -29.79
N GLN A 245 -31.84 -24.46 -31.01
CA GLN A 245 -32.75 -24.89 -32.06
C GLN A 245 -33.46 -26.20 -31.69
N ASP A 246 -32.71 -27.20 -31.20
CA ASP A 246 -33.26 -28.48 -30.75
C ASP A 246 -34.21 -28.33 -29.57
N ALA A 247 -34.01 -27.32 -28.71
CA ALA A 247 -34.95 -26.98 -27.65
C ALA A 247 -36.27 -26.43 -28.22
N ARG A 248 -36.20 -25.46 -29.14
CA ARG A 248 -37.38 -24.92 -29.83
C ARG A 248 -38.16 -25.98 -30.60
N ASP A 249 -37.45 -26.90 -31.27
CA ASP A 249 -38.07 -28.00 -32.01
C ASP A 249 -38.77 -28.99 -31.07
N ARG A 250 -38.23 -29.20 -29.86
CA ARG A 250 -38.88 -30.00 -28.83
C ARG A 250 -40.14 -29.34 -28.30
N ASP A 251 -40.09 -28.04 -28.01
CA ASP A 251 -41.25 -27.26 -27.55
C ASP A 251 -42.36 -27.25 -28.61
N ALA A 252 -42.02 -26.99 -29.87
CA ALA A 252 -42.98 -27.01 -30.97
C ALA A 252 -43.60 -28.40 -31.19
N LYS A 253 -42.84 -29.49 -30.98
CA LYS A 253 -43.38 -30.86 -31.03
C LYS A 253 -44.30 -31.15 -29.84
N ALA A 254 -43.97 -30.67 -28.65
CA ALA A 254 -44.81 -30.79 -27.46
C ALA A 254 -46.15 -30.06 -27.67
N GLU A 255 -46.12 -28.81 -28.14
CA GLU A 255 -47.32 -28.03 -28.45
C GLU A 255 -48.23 -28.72 -29.49
N ARG A 256 -47.63 -29.30 -30.55
CA ARG A 256 -48.38 -30.06 -31.56
C ARG A 256 -49.01 -31.32 -30.97
N TYR A 257 -48.32 -32.00 -30.06
CA TYR A 257 -48.86 -33.17 -29.40
C TYR A 257 -50.03 -32.79 -28.49
N GLU A 258 -49.90 -31.73 -27.70
CA GLU A 258 -50.98 -31.21 -26.86
C GLU A 258 -52.19 -30.74 -27.68
N ALA A 259 -51.97 -30.05 -28.80
CA ALA A 259 -53.04 -29.66 -29.71
C ALA A 259 -53.79 -30.89 -30.24
N LYS A 260 -53.06 -31.94 -30.64
CA LYS A 260 -53.67 -33.20 -31.09
C LYS A 260 -54.50 -33.89 -30.00
N GLN A 261 -54.05 -33.79 -28.74
CA GLN A 261 -54.81 -34.32 -27.60
C GLN A 261 -56.10 -33.51 -27.36
N ARG A 262 -56.05 -32.18 -27.48
CA ARG A 262 -57.24 -31.31 -27.39
C ARG A 262 -58.23 -31.62 -28.51
N ASP A 263 -57.77 -31.67 -29.76
CA ASP A 263 -58.62 -32.00 -30.92
C ASP A 263 -59.26 -33.38 -30.77
N ALA A 264 -58.52 -34.38 -30.28
CA ALA A 264 -59.05 -35.71 -30.03
C ALA A 264 -60.14 -35.71 -28.93
N ALA A 265 -59.94 -34.93 -27.86
CA ALA A 265 -60.94 -34.79 -26.78
C ALA A 265 -62.20 -34.06 -27.27
N GLU A 266 -62.04 -32.99 -28.05
CA GLU A 266 -63.15 -32.27 -28.69
C GLU A 266 -63.95 -33.17 -29.63
N HIS A 267 -63.26 -33.93 -30.48
CA HIS A 267 -63.91 -34.87 -31.39
C HIS A 267 -64.68 -35.97 -30.63
N GLN A 268 -64.10 -36.52 -29.56
CA GLN A 268 -64.80 -37.49 -28.70
C GLN A 268 -66.07 -36.87 -28.08
N ALA A 269 -65.99 -35.63 -27.57
CA ALA A 269 -67.13 -34.92 -27.00
C ALA A 269 -68.22 -34.66 -28.05
N GLU A 270 -67.83 -34.26 -29.27
CA GLU A 270 -68.73 -34.04 -30.39
C GLU A 270 -69.46 -35.34 -30.80
N VAL A 271 -68.73 -36.44 -30.93
CA VAL A 271 -69.31 -37.76 -31.24
C VAL A 271 -70.28 -38.19 -30.15
N GLN A 272 -69.92 -38.03 -28.87
CA GLN A 272 -70.83 -38.33 -27.76
C GLN A 272 -72.08 -37.43 -27.74
N ALA A 273 -71.94 -36.14 -28.09
CA ALA A 273 -73.08 -35.23 -28.21
C ALA A 273 -74.02 -35.64 -29.35
N ARG A 274 -73.48 -35.97 -30.53
CA ARG A 274 -74.26 -36.51 -31.66
C ARG A 274 -74.98 -37.81 -31.29
N GLN A 275 -74.34 -38.71 -30.53
CA GLN A 275 -74.97 -39.94 -30.05
C GLN A 275 -76.12 -39.65 -29.08
N LYS A 276 -75.95 -38.72 -28.14
CA LYS A 276 -77.01 -38.31 -27.21
C LYS A 276 -78.18 -37.66 -27.95
N GLU A 277 -77.90 -36.77 -28.90
CA GLU A 277 -78.93 -36.13 -29.73
C GLU A 277 -79.70 -37.17 -30.56
N ALA A 278 -79.00 -38.13 -31.17
CA ALA A 278 -79.63 -39.24 -31.87
C ALA A 278 -80.51 -40.09 -30.94
N ALA A 279 -80.05 -40.41 -29.72
CA ALA A 279 -80.82 -41.15 -28.72
C ALA A 279 -82.07 -40.39 -28.27
N VAL A 280 -81.97 -39.08 -28.02
CA VAL A 280 -83.12 -38.21 -27.69
C VAL A 280 -84.11 -38.18 -28.85
N LYS A 281 -83.64 -38.03 -30.09
CA LYS A 281 -84.49 -38.05 -31.29
C LYS A 281 -85.20 -39.39 -31.47
N GLN A 282 -84.54 -40.51 -31.15
CA GLN A 282 -85.16 -41.84 -31.15
C GLN A 282 -86.23 -41.97 -30.05
N GLN A 283 -85.95 -41.48 -28.83
CA GLN A 283 -86.94 -41.46 -27.74
C GLN A 283 -88.16 -40.60 -28.10
N GLN A 284 -87.96 -39.43 -28.72
CA GLN A 284 -89.05 -38.57 -29.20
C GLN A 284 -89.90 -39.28 -30.26
N ARG A 285 -89.28 -39.97 -31.23
CA ARG A 285 -90.01 -40.77 -32.23
C ARG A 285 -90.81 -41.90 -31.59
N ALA A 286 -90.23 -42.63 -30.64
CA ALA A 286 -90.94 -43.68 -29.91
C ALA A 286 -92.13 -43.16 -29.10
N GLN A 287 -92.00 -41.97 -28.47
CA GLN A 287 -93.11 -41.31 -27.77
C GLN A 287 -94.21 -40.85 -28.75
N GLN A 288 -93.84 -40.31 -29.92
CA GLN A 288 -94.80 -39.95 -30.97
C GLN A 288 -95.55 -41.18 -31.48
N GLU A 289 -94.86 -42.26 -31.82
CA GLU A 289 -95.49 -43.51 -32.26
C GLU A 289 -96.40 -44.13 -31.18
N ALA A 290 -96.02 -44.05 -29.90
CA ALA A 290 -96.87 -44.49 -28.79
C ALA A 290 -98.13 -43.62 -28.64
N ALA A 291 -98.00 -42.30 -28.79
CA ALA A 291 -99.14 -41.37 -28.79
C ALA A 291 -100.09 -41.62 -29.97
N ASP A 292 -99.54 -41.84 -31.17
CA ASP A 292 -100.32 -42.15 -32.38
C ASP A 292 -101.06 -43.50 -32.23
N ARG A 293 -100.42 -44.53 -31.66
CA ARG A 293 -101.07 -45.81 -31.33
C ARG A 293 -102.19 -45.63 -30.32
N ALA A 294 -101.96 -44.88 -29.24
CA ALA A 294 -102.99 -44.59 -28.25
C ALA A 294 -104.18 -43.85 -28.87
N HIS A 295 -103.93 -42.90 -29.78
CA HIS A 295 -105.00 -42.19 -30.50
C HIS A 295 -105.79 -43.12 -31.43
N GLN A 296 -105.12 -44.01 -32.17
CA GLN A 296 -105.79 -45.04 -32.97
C GLN A 296 -106.66 -45.98 -32.14
N GLU A 297 -106.19 -46.41 -30.97
CA GLU A 297 -106.97 -47.23 -30.05
C GLU A 297 -108.20 -46.48 -29.54
N GLN A 298 -108.06 -45.19 -29.23
CA GLN A 298 -109.16 -44.32 -28.81
C GLN A 298 -110.22 -44.15 -29.91
N LEU A 299 -109.80 -43.99 -31.17
CA LEU A 299 -110.70 -43.96 -32.33
C LEU A 299 -111.42 -45.30 -32.54
N LYS A 300 -110.73 -46.43 -32.36
CA LYS A 300 -111.36 -47.77 -32.41
C LYS A 300 -112.40 -47.94 -31.30
N GLN A 301 -112.13 -47.45 -30.08
CA GLN A 301 -113.10 -47.46 -28.98
C GLN A 301 -114.32 -46.57 -29.28
N GLN A 302 -114.12 -45.39 -29.90
CA GLN A 302 -115.25 -44.56 -30.34
C GLN A 302 -116.09 -45.22 -31.44
N GLN A 303 -115.48 -45.91 -32.41
CA GLN A 303 -116.23 -46.66 -33.43
C GLN A 303 -117.00 -47.84 -32.83
N GLN A 304 -116.49 -48.50 -31.79
CA GLN A 304 -117.22 -49.53 -31.06
C GLN A 304 -118.38 -48.97 -30.21
N GLN A 305 -118.32 -47.70 -29.80
CA GLN A 305 -119.42 -47.04 -29.09
C GLN A 305 -120.53 -46.52 -30.04
N GLN A 306 -120.22 -46.23 -31.31
CA GLN A 306 -121.22 -45.82 -32.32
C GLN A 306 -121.93 -46.99 -33.03
N SER A 307 -121.54 -48.23 -32.75
CA SER A 307 -122.13 -49.47 -33.31
C SER A 307 -123.05 -50.21 -32.31
N LYS A 308 -123.48 -49.52 -31.25
CA LYS A 308 -124.55 -49.94 -30.33
C LYS A 308 -125.70 -48.96 -30.42
#